data_AF-A0A7W2FZ29-F1
#
_entry.id   AF-A0A7W2FZ29-F1
#
_cell.length_a   1.000
_cell.length_b   1.000
_cell.length_c   1.000
_cell.angle_alpha   90.00
_cell.angle_beta   90.00
_cell.angle_gamma   90.00
#
_symmetry.space_group_name_H-M   'P 1'
#
loop_
_entity.id
_entity.type
_entity.pdbx_description
1 polymer ?
#
loop_
_entity_poly.entity_id
_entity_poly.type
_entity_poly.pdbx_seq_one_letter_code
_entity_poly.pdbx_strand_id
1 'polypeptide(L)'
;MRKLVFVFGLFLWGQLLFSQTKLIAHKRHSGNDFAYALKNNTADIKDSNFGIAPTARIRNAQLDSVIFIDNEKAVMVTSEYCRENFKRNTKDSISFWRAGKDTVYNHVLFSKKHQLDSIKKVLKTEYNFRNDIEKVVFVGYDNQKKLSKKKKKQFVPPIIVNTKGKNKDTNNPFLLYGMSLGLSFLVALGVYFFFTKRNKHIRYV
;
A
#
# COMPACT_ATOMS: atom_id res chain seq x y z
N MET A 1 17.14 22.15 35.39
CA MET A 1 17.57 22.75 34.11
C MET A 1 18.56 21.86 33.37
N ARG A 2 19.82 21.69 33.83
CA ARG A 2 20.84 20.86 33.13
C ARG A 2 20.41 19.42 32.78
N LYS A 3 19.77 18.69 33.70
CA LYS A 3 19.34 17.30 33.45
C LYS A 3 18.19 17.18 32.43
N LEU A 4 17.33 18.20 32.32
CA LEU A 4 16.23 18.25 31.34
C LEU A 4 16.75 18.49 29.92
N VAL A 5 17.77 19.34 29.77
CA VAL A 5 18.46 19.59 28.49
C VAL A 5 19.11 18.31 27.97
N PHE A 6 19.72 17.51 28.85
CA PHE A 6 20.31 16.22 28.48
C PHE A 6 19.28 15.20 27.98
N VAL A 7 18.12 15.09 28.64
CA VAL A 7 17.05 14.17 28.23
C VAL A 7 16.43 14.59 26.89
N PHE A 8 16.21 15.89 26.70
CA PHE A 8 15.68 16.42 25.44
C PHE A 8 16.69 16.26 24.28
N GLY A 9 17.99 16.47 24.55
CA GLY A 9 19.06 16.22 23.59
C GLY A 9 19.15 14.75 23.16
N LEU A 10 19.07 13.81 24.11
CA LEU A 10 19.05 12.37 23.82
C LEU A 10 17.84 11.96 22.97
N PHE A 11 16.67 12.55 23.22
CA PHE A 11 15.46 12.25 22.45
C PHE A 11 15.54 12.75 21.00
N LEU A 12 16.11 13.93 20.78
CA LEU A 12 16.34 14.47 19.43
C LEU A 12 17.39 13.67 18.65
N TRP A 13 18.43 13.18 19.32
CA TRP A 13 19.48 12.37 18.70
C TRP A 13 18.99 10.98 18.29
N GLY A 14 18.03 10.39 19.02
CA GLY A 14 17.46 9.09 18.68
C GLY A 14 16.66 9.04 17.37
N GLN A 15 16.16 10.19 16.89
CA GLN A 15 15.36 10.25 15.66
C GLN A 15 16.19 10.10 14.37
N LEU A 16 17.51 10.30 14.44
CA LEU A 16 18.40 10.24 13.27
C LEU A 16 18.85 8.82 12.91
N LEU A 17 18.59 7.82 13.76
CA LEU A 17 19.08 6.45 13.59
C LEU A 17 18.18 5.56 12.71
N PHE A 18 17.01 6.05 12.28
CA PHE A 18 16.08 5.30 11.41
C PHE A 18 16.19 5.73 9.94
N SER A 19 17.38 5.67 9.35
CA SER A 19 17.52 5.80 7.90
C SER A 19 17.49 4.41 7.26
N GLN A 20 16.45 4.12 6.48
CA GLN A 20 16.42 2.90 5.67
C GLN A 20 17.57 2.95 4.67
N THR A 21 18.37 1.88 4.58
CA THR A 21 19.40 1.83 3.54
C THR A 21 18.74 1.85 2.16
N LYS A 22 19.38 2.50 1.20
CA LYS A 22 18.89 2.59 -0.18
C LYS A 22 18.61 1.20 -0.78
N LEU A 23 19.39 0.18 -0.39
CA LEU A 23 19.18 -1.22 -0.78
C LEU A 23 17.90 -1.82 -0.20
N ILE A 24 17.62 -1.59 1.09
CA ILE A 24 16.41 -2.09 1.74
C ILE A 24 15.18 -1.38 1.18
N ALA A 25 15.24 -0.05 0.97
CA ALA A 25 14.17 0.70 0.32
C ALA A 25 13.92 0.18 -1.11
N HIS A 26 14.98 -0.03 -1.90
CA HIS A 26 14.87 -0.57 -3.26
C HIS A 26 14.22 -1.97 -3.29
N LYS A 27 14.63 -2.88 -2.38
CA LYS A 27 14.03 -4.21 -2.26
C LYS A 27 12.57 -4.16 -1.78
N ARG A 28 12.24 -3.24 -0.86
CA ARG A 28 10.87 -3.04 -0.35
C ARG A 28 9.92 -2.51 -1.42
N HIS A 29 10.42 -1.73 -2.37
CA HIS A 29 9.62 -1.14 -3.45
C HIS A 29 9.64 -1.96 -4.75
N SER A 30 10.05 -3.23 -4.71
CA SER A 30 10.11 -4.12 -5.88
C SER A 30 10.87 -3.52 -7.08
N GLY A 31 11.95 -2.78 -6.81
CA GLY A 31 12.81 -2.23 -7.85
C GLY A 31 13.58 -3.34 -8.56
N ASN A 32 13.62 -3.31 -9.89
CA ASN A 32 14.22 -4.36 -10.71
C ASN A 32 15.73 -4.17 -10.96
N ASP A 33 16.26 -2.94 -10.79
CA ASP A 33 17.67 -2.61 -11.02
C ASP A 33 18.24 -1.67 -9.94
N PHE A 34 18.95 -2.27 -8.99
CA PHE A 34 19.56 -1.54 -7.88
C PHE A 34 20.72 -0.63 -8.33
N ALA A 35 21.46 -1.03 -9.37
CA ALA A 35 22.59 -0.25 -9.86
C ALA A 35 22.11 1.06 -10.50
N TYR A 36 21.02 0.98 -11.28
CA TYR A 36 20.35 2.16 -11.82
C TYR A 36 19.75 3.04 -10.71
N ALA A 37 19.06 2.44 -9.73
CA ALA A 37 18.51 3.16 -8.60
C ALA A 37 19.58 3.82 -7.73
N LEU A 38 20.80 3.27 -7.66
CA LEU A 38 21.91 3.85 -6.91
C LEU A 38 22.40 5.16 -7.55
N LYS A 39 22.48 5.18 -8.89
CA LYS A 39 22.96 6.32 -9.68
C LYS A 39 21.92 7.42 -9.87
N ASN A 40 20.63 7.05 -9.92
CA ASN A 40 19.54 7.98 -10.19
C ASN A 40 18.73 8.30 -8.93
N ASN A 41 17.97 9.39 -8.98
CA ASN A 41 17.14 9.81 -7.86
C ASN A 41 15.96 8.83 -7.69
N THR A 42 15.68 8.39 -6.46
CA THR A 42 14.67 7.34 -6.21
C THR A 42 13.25 7.75 -6.57
N ALA A 43 12.98 9.06 -6.62
CA ALA A 43 11.71 9.62 -7.09
C ALA A 43 11.57 9.59 -8.64
N ASP A 44 12.67 9.42 -9.37
CA ASP A 44 12.72 9.33 -10.84
C ASP A 44 12.77 7.88 -11.35
N ILE A 45 12.65 6.89 -10.45
CA ILE A 45 12.53 5.48 -10.84
C ILE A 45 11.11 5.28 -11.41
N LYS A 46 10.94 5.64 -12.68
CA LYS A 46 9.70 5.52 -13.47
C LYS A 46 9.34 4.08 -13.83
N ASP A 47 10.11 3.11 -13.33
CA ASP A 47 10.13 1.73 -13.84
C ASP A 47 9.33 0.72 -13.01
N SER A 48 8.87 1.08 -11.80
CA SER A 48 7.97 0.22 -11.02
C SER A 48 6.55 0.78 -11.10
N ASN A 49 5.74 0.17 -11.95
CA ASN A 49 4.30 0.44 -12.05
C ASN A 49 3.51 -0.08 -10.83
N PHE A 50 4.15 -0.56 -9.74
CA PHE A 50 3.49 -1.04 -8.51
C PHE A 50 2.38 -2.10 -8.74
N GLY A 51 2.46 -2.87 -9.82
CA GLY A 51 1.38 -3.79 -10.18
C GLY A 51 0.09 -3.09 -10.62
N ILE A 52 0.18 -1.82 -11.01
CA ILE A 52 -0.90 -1.07 -11.66
C ILE A 52 -1.20 -1.78 -12.98
N ALA A 53 -2.48 -2.09 -13.14
CA ALA A 53 -2.92 -2.73 -14.35
C ALA A 53 -2.85 -1.83 -15.58
N PRO A 54 -2.74 -2.43 -16.77
CA PRO A 54 -2.76 -1.71 -18.02
C PRO A 54 -4.02 -0.86 -18.18
N THR A 55 -3.82 0.44 -18.38
CA THR A 55 -4.89 1.36 -18.79
C THR A 55 -5.20 1.18 -20.28
N ALA A 56 -6.31 1.73 -20.78
CA ALA A 56 -6.71 1.62 -22.19
C ALA A 56 -5.66 2.14 -23.21
N ARG A 57 -4.67 2.90 -22.73
CA ARG A 57 -3.51 3.34 -23.53
C ARG A 57 -2.49 2.21 -23.76
N ILE A 58 -2.40 1.25 -22.84
CA ILE A 58 -1.48 0.11 -22.91
C ILE A 58 -2.19 -1.06 -23.57
N ARG A 59 -1.99 -1.22 -24.89
CA ARG A 59 -2.70 -2.22 -25.73
C ARG A 59 -1.92 -3.52 -25.96
N ASN A 60 -0.67 -3.55 -25.53
CA ASN A 60 0.27 -4.65 -25.72
C ASN A 60 0.42 -5.55 -24.48
N ALA A 61 -0.19 -5.19 -23.35
CA ALA A 61 -0.05 -5.98 -22.13
C ALA A 61 -0.86 -7.28 -22.18
N GLN A 62 -0.23 -8.37 -21.77
CA GLN A 62 -0.85 -9.67 -21.53
C GLN A 62 -0.66 -10.07 -20.07
N LEU A 63 -1.69 -10.64 -19.48
CA LEU A 63 -1.64 -11.21 -18.14
C LEU A 63 -1.36 -12.70 -18.25
N ASP A 64 -0.23 -13.18 -17.75
CA ASP A 64 0.12 -14.60 -17.85
C ASP A 64 -0.37 -15.35 -16.61
N SER A 65 -0.10 -14.79 -15.42
CA SER A 65 -0.53 -15.40 -14.17
C SER A 65 -0.76 -14.40 -13.04
N VAL A 66 -1.61 -14.81 -12.10
CA VAL A 66 -1.80 -14.14 -10.82
C VAL A 66 -1.64 -15.17 -9.71
N ILE A 67 -0.69 -14.93 -8.81
CA ILE A 67 -0.33 -15.83 -7.73
C ILE A 67 -0.75 -15.19 -6.40
N PHE A 68 -1.68 -15.83 -5.71
CA PHE A 68 -2.08 -15.41 -4.37
C PHE A 68 -0.99 -15.74 -3.37
N ILE A 69 -0.57 -14.76 -2.57
CA ILE A 69 0.36 -14.96 -1.45
C ILE A 69 -0.41 -14.86 -0.13
N ASP A 70 -1.01 -13.70 0.11
CA ASP A 70 -1.82 -13.40 1.29
C ASP A 70 -2.89 -12.35 0.94
N ASN A 71 -3.71 -11.96 1.92
CA ASN A 71 -4.78 -10.97 1.68
C ASN A 71 -4.24 -9.57 1.33
N GLU A 72 -2.97 -9.29 1.61
CA GLU A 72 -2.33 -8.00 1.37
C GLU A 72 -1.45 -8.04 0.12
N LYS A 73 -1.12 -9.21 -0.43
CA LYS A 73 -0.10 -9.39 -1.47
C LYS A 73 -0.51 -10.45 -2.47
N ALA A 74 -0.40 -10.08 -3.72
CA ALA A 74 -0.45 -11.01 -4.84
C ALA A 74 0.69 -10.69 -5.80
N VAL A 75 1.14 -11.69 -6.54
CA VAL A 75 2.11 -11.49 -7.62
C VAL A 75 1.35 -11.51 -8.94
N MET A 76 1.51 -10.46 -9.72
CA MET A 76 1.02 -10.36 -11.09
C MET A 76 2.19 -10.58 -12.04
N VAL A 77 2.04 -11.52 -12.97
CA VAL A 77 3.01 -11.79 -14.02
C VAL A 77 2.40 -11.40 -15.35
N THR A 78 3.08 -10.50 -16.05
CA THR A 78 2.60 -9.95 -17.31
C THR A 78 3.67 -10.04 -18.39
N SER A 79 3.25 -10.30 -19.62
CA SER A 79 4.11 -10.33 -20.80
C SER A 79 3.71 -9.24 -21.79
N GLU A 80 4.61 -8.93 -22.71
CA GLU A 80 4.34 -8.01 -23.80
C GLU A 80 3.98 -8.78 -25.07
N TYR A 81 2.82 -8.48 -25.63
CA TYR A 81 2.46 -8.91 -26.97
C TYR A 81 3.07 -7.97 -28.00
N CYS A 82 4.08 -8.46 -28.72
CA CYS A 82 4.67 -7.77 -29.86
C CYS A 82 3.95 -8.17 -31.16
N ARG A 83 3.49 -7.18 -31.94
CA ARG A 83 3.12 -7.35 -33.36
C ARG A 83 4.21 -6.67 -34.18
N GLU A 84 4.61 -7.27 -35.30
CA GLU A 84 5.72 -6.80 -36.16
C GLU A 84 5.63 -5.31 -36.56
N ASN A 85 4.41 -4.75 -36.62
CA ASN A 85 4.17 -3.35 -37.00
C ASN A 85 4.02 -2.36 -35.82
N PHE A 86 4.23 -2.80 -34.58
CA PHE A 86 4.19 -1.89 -33.42
C PHE A 86 5.53 -1.19 -33.25
N LYS A 87 5.77 -0.14 -34.05
CA LYS A 87 6.84 0.81 -33.73
C LYS A 87 6.48 1.48 -32.41
N ARG A 88 7.17 1.12 -31.32
CA ARG A 88 7.13 1.87 -30.06
C ARG A 88 7.46 3.31 -30.40
N ASN A 89 6.47 4.21 -30.36
CA ASN A 89 6.79 5.61 -30.17
C ASN A 89 7.36 5.71 -28.75
N THR A 90 8.68 5.76 -28.66
CA THR A 90 9.47 5.71 -27.42
C THR A 90 9.06 6.79 -26.41
N LYS A 91 8.29 7.81 -26.86
CA LYS A 91 7.78 8.91 -26.03
C LYS A 91 6.54 8.55 -25.19
N ASP A 92 5.71 7.58 -25.59
CA ASP A 92 4.46 7.22 -24.87
C ASP A 92 4.64 6.07 -23.86
N SER A 93 5.76 5.36 -23.91
CA SER A 93 6.00 4.13 -23.15
C SER A 93 6.77 4.30 -21.84
N ILE A 94 7.08 5.53 -21.42
CA ILE A 94 8.15 5.75 -20.43
C ILE A 94 7.72 5.50 -18.96
N SER A 95 6.44 5.35 -18.60
CA SER A 95 6.14 5.16 -17.16
C SER A 95 4.88 4.38 -16.76
N PHE A 96 4.06 3.88 -17.68
CA PHE A 96 2.74 3.37 -17.26
C PHE A 96 2.72 1.88 -16.92
N TRP A 97 3.49 1.04 -17.61
CA TRP A 97 3.56 -0.39 -17.36
C TRP A 97 4.74 -1.03 -18.09
N ARG A 98 5.35 -2.06 -17.48
CA ARG A 98 6.37 -2.90 -18.10
C ARG A 98 6.00 -4.37 -17.91
N ALA A 99 6.32 -5.19 -18.90
CA ALA A 99 6.22 -6.64 -18.77
C ALA A 99 7.19 -7.15 -17.71
N GLY A 100 6.77 -8.16 -16.96
CA GLY A 100 7.54 -8.73 -15.88
C GLY A 100 6.65 -9.22 -14.74
N LYS A 101 7.30 -9.46 -13.61
CA LYS A 101 6.69 -9.93 -12.37
C LYS A 101 6.66 -8.78 -11.37
N ASP A 102 5.46 -8.37 -10.98
CA ASP A 102 5.25 -7.32 -9.99
C ASP A 102 4.46 -7.84 -8.80
N THR A 103 4.84 -7.39 -7.61
CA THR A 103 4.07 -7.65 -6.40
C THR A 103 3.05 -6.54 -6.23
N VAL A 104 1.77 -6.89 -6.24
CA VAL A 104 0.65 -5.99 -6.03
C VAL A 104 0.25 -6.03 -4.55
N TYR A 105 0.25 -4.86 -3.90
CA TYR A 105 -0.06 -4.73 -2.48
C TYR A 105 -1.48 -4.18 -2.28
N ASN A 106 -2.21 -4.74 -1.32
CA ASN A 106 -3.55 -4.33 -0.88
C ASN A 106 -4.54 -4.12 -2.05
N HIS A 107 -4.39 -4.93 -3.09
CA HIS A 107 -5.20 -4.78 -4.29
C HIS A 107 -6.59 -5.37 -4.07
N VAL A 108 -7.61 -4.51 -4.07
CA VAL A 108 -9.01 -4.87 -3.77
C VAL A 108 -9.50 -6.11 -4.53
N LEU A 109 -9.02 -6.30 -5.76
CA LEU A 109 -9.36 -7.47 -6.58
C LEU A 109 -8.57 -8.72 -6.18
N PHE A 110 -7.26 -8.60 -5.97
CA PHE A 110 -6.36 -9.75 -5.80
C PHE A 110 -6.25 -10.22 -4.35
N SER A 111 -6.67 -9.41 -3.39
CA SER A 111 -6.84 -9.77 -1.97
C SER A 111 -7.91 -10.84 -1.73
N LYS A 112 -8.75 -11.15 -2.72
CA LYS A 112 -9.94 -12.01 -2.57
C LYS A 112 -9.66 -13.45 -3.04
N LYS A 113 -8.96 -14.25 -2.23
CA LYS A 113 -8.59 -15.64 -2.55
C LYS A 113 -9.73 -16.50 -3.13
N HIS A 114 -10.91 -16.43 -2.49
CA HIS A 114 -12.03 -17.34 -2.75
C HIS A 114 -13.07 -16.83 -3.76
N GLN A 115 -12.70 -15.89 -4.63
CA GLN A 115 -13.61 -15.23 -5.57
C GLN A 115 -13.10 -15.25 -7.01
N LEU A 116 -12.49 -16.35 -7.45
CA LEU A 116 -11.87 -16.47 -8.77
C LEU A 116 -12.79 -16.05 -9.93
N ASP A 117 -14.06 -16.46 -9.94
CA ASP A 117 -15.00 -16.11 -11.02
C ASP A 117 -15.29 -14.60 -11.07
N SER A 118 -15.45 -13.98 -9.90
CA SER A 118 -15.62 -12.52 -9.80
C SER A 118 -14.36 -11.79 -10.25
N ILE A 119 -13.18 -12.32 -9.91
CA ILE A 119 -11.89 -11.76 -10.33
C ILE A 119 -11.79 -11.81 -11.85
N LYS A 120 -12.02 -12.97 -12.47
CA LYS A 120 -12.01 -13.13 -13.92
C LYS A 120 -12.99 -12.18 -14.61
N LYS A 121 -14.19 -12.02 -14.05
CA LYS A 121 -15.21 -11.11 -14.59
C LYS A 121 -14.71 -9.66 -14.60
N VAL A 122 -14.18 -9.17 -13.48
CA VAL A 122 -13.65 -7.80 -13.37
C VAL A 122 -12.46 -7.60 -14.31
N LEU A 123 -11.54 -8.56 -14.38
CA LEU A 123 -10.40 -8.48 -15.31
C LEU A 123 -10.86 -8.43 -16.78
N LYS A 124 -11.97 -9.09 -17.12
CA LYS A 124 -12.52 -9.06 -18.48
C LYS A 124 -13.23 -7.74 -18.81
N THR A 125 -13.88 -7.11 -17.83
CA THR A 125 -14.72 -5.92 -18.06
C THR A 125 -13.99 -4.60 -17.82
N GLU A 126 -13.11 -4.56 -16.83
CA GLU A 126 -12.48 -3.32 -16.34
C GLU A 126 -11.01 -3.20 -16.75
N TYR A 127 -10.36 -4.31 -17.16
CA TYR A 127 -8.93 -4.34 -17.48
C TYR A 127 -8.74 -4.60 -18.97
N ASN A 128 -7.74 -3.96 -19.57
CA ASN A 128 -7.50 -4.01 -21.02
C ASN A 128 -6.36 -4.99 -21.38
N PHE A 129 -6.33 -6.17 -20.75
CA PHE A 129 -5.41 -7.21 -21.15
C PHE A 129 -5.80 -7.79 -22.50
N ARG A 130 -4.80 -8.04 -23.35
CA ARG A 130 -5.03 -8.49 -24.72
C ARG A 130 -5.42 -9.96 -24.83
N ASN A 131 -4.93 -10.79 -23.92
CA ASN A 131 -5.21 -12.22 -23.93
C ASN A 131 -6.58 -12.52 -23.30
N ASP A 132 -7.14 -13.67 -23.68
CA ASP A 132 -8.34 -14.17 -23.01
C ASP A 132 -8.01 -14.50 -21.55
N ILE A 133 -8.89 -14.06 -20.65
CA ILE A 133 -8.78 -14.28 -19.21
C ILE A 133 -8.82 -15.78 -18.88
N GLU A 134 -9.47 -16.60 -19.70
CA GLU A 134 -9.46 -18.06 -19.50
C GLU A 134 -8.09 -18.71 -19.73
N LYS A 135 -7.16 -18.01 -20.39
CA LYS A 135 -5.77 -18.47 -20.56
C LYS A 135 -4.85 -18.02 -19.42
N VAL A 136 -5.32 -17.15 -18.54
CA VAL A 136 -4.56 -16.65 -17.39
C VAL A 136 -4.49 -17.73 -16.32
N VAL A 137 -3.29 -18.00 -15.81
CA VAL A 137 -3.09 -18.97 -14.74
C VAL A 137 -3.29 -18.31 -13.38
N PHE A 138 -4.30 -18.75 -12.63
CA PHE A 138 -4.54 -18.30 -11.26
C PHE A 138 -4.04 -19.35 -10.27
N VAL A 139 -2.98 -19.00 -9.53
CA VAL A 139 -2.38 -19.90 -8.54
C VAL A 139 -2.83 -19.49 -7.14
N GLY A 140 -3.37 -20.45 -6.38
CA GLY A 140 -3.81 -20.23 -5.00
C GLY A 140 -5.17 -19.53 -4.86
N TYR A 141 -5.83 -19.20 -5.97
CA TYR A 141 -7.23 -18.76 -5.99
C TYR A 141 -8.17 -19.95 -6.18
N ASP A 142 -9.34 -19.85 -5.58
CA ASP A 142 -10.42 -20.81 -5.73
C ASP A 142 -11.76 -20.05 -5.77
N ASN A 143 -12.82 -20.78 -6.08
CA ASN A 143 -14.17 -20.31 -5.83
C ASN A 143 -14.62 -20.96 -4.53
N GLN A 144 -14.97 -20.16 -3.52
CA GLN A 144 -15.60 -20.68 -2.32
C GLN A 144 -16.76 -21.57 -2.76
N LYS A 145 -16.68 -22.89 -2.47
CA LYS A 145 -17.79 -23.80 -2.72
C LYS A 145 -18.97 -23.21 -1.96
N LYS A 146 -20.01 -22.76 -2.68
CA LYS A 146 -21.27 -22.37 -2.06
C LYS A 146 -21.75 -23.57 -1.27
N LEU A 147 -21.53 -23.57 0.05
CA LEU A 147 -22.40 -24.30 0.95
C LEU A 147 -23.77 -23.68 0.73
N SER A 148 -24.55 -24.28 -0.17
CA SER A 148 -25.91 -23.89 -0.49
C SER A 148 -26.76 -24.11 0.74
N LYS A 149 -26.67 -23.20 1.72
CA LYS A 149 -27.73 -23.02 2.69
C LYS A 149 -28.88 -22.44 1.90
N LYS A 150 -29.85 -23.28 1.53
CA LYS A 150 -31.20 -22.87 1.11
C LYS A 150 -31.66 -21.80 2.10
N LYS A 151 -31.54 -20.52 1.74
CA LYS A 151 -32.08 -19.42 2.54
C LYS A 151 -33.60 -19.54 2.43
N LYS A 152 -34.26 -20.06 3.47
CA LYS A 152 -35.68 -19.78 3.68
C LYS A 152 -35.80 -18.26 3.71
N LYS A 153 -36.64 -17.69 2.82
CA LYS A 153 -36.94 -16.26 2.81
C LYS A 153 -37.58 -15.90 4.16
N GLN A 154 -36.79 -15.36 5.08
CA GLN A 154 -37.34 -14.65 6.23
C GLN A 154 -37.71 -13.25 5.73
N PHE A 155 -39.01 -12.98 5.73
CA PHE A 155 -39.56 -11.65 5.54
C PHE A 155 -39.12 -10.79 6.72
N VAL A 156 -38.34 -9.74 6.45
CA VAL A 156 -38.00 -8.70 7.42
C VAL A 156 -38.68 -7.43 6.92
N PRO A 157 -39.54 -6.76 7.72
CA PRO A 157 -40.16 -5.51 7.30
C PRO A 157 -39.08 -4.42 7.08
N PRO A 158 -39.31 -3.45 6.18
CA PRO A 158 -38.32 -2.43 5.87
C PRO A 158 -38.10 -1.52 7.08
N ILE A 159 -36.90 -1.57 7.64
CA ILE A 159 -36.40 -0.55 8.55
C ILE A 159 -35.92 0.62 7.68
N ILE A 160 -36.59 1.76 7.78
CA ILE A 160 -36.13 3.02 7.19
C ILE A 160 -34.91 3.48 8.01
N VAL A 161 -33.71 3.21 7.50
CA VAL A 161 -32.47 3.73 8.09
C VAL A 161 -32.19 5.11 7.48
N ASN A 162 -32.34 6.14 8.30
CA ASN A 162 -32.01 7.51 7.94
C ASN A 162 -30.48 7.69 7.95
N THR A 163 -29.83 7.59 6.78
CA THR A 163 -28.39 7.81 6.64
C THR A 163 -28.06 9.30 6.63
N LYS A 164 -27.80 9.87 7.82
CA LYS A 164 -26.85 10.98 7.97
C LYS A 164 -25.63 10.47 8.75
N GLY A 165 -24.72 9.83 8.03
CA GLY A 165 -23.38 9.50 8.51
C GLY A 165 -22.34 10.09 7.57
N LYS A 166 -21.89 11.31 7.86
CA LYS A 166 -20.69 11.87 7.22
C LYS A 166 -19.49 11.10 7.79
N ASN A 167 -18.97 10.13 7.05
CA ASN A 167 -17.67 9.55 7.35
C ASN A 167 -16.61 10.48 6.76
N LYS A 168 -15.96 11.28 7.61
CA LYS A 168 -14.76 12.03 7.25
C LYS A 168 -13.57 11.12 7.52
N ASP A 169 -13.09 10.42 6.50
CA ASP A 169 -11.77 9.80 6.53
C ASP A 169 -10.71 10.91 6.48
N THR A 170 -10.33 11.44 7.64
CA THR A 170 -9.20 12.37 7.78
C THR A 170 -7.92 11.60 8.05
N ASN A 171 -7.40 10.92 7.02
CA ASN A 171 -6.00 10.48 6.98
C ASN A 171 -5.10 11.67 6.60
N ASN A 172 -5.17 12.75 7.37
CA ASN A 172 -4.31 13.92 7.18
C ASN A 172 -3.03 13.71 8.00
N PRO A 173 -1.84 13.57 7.37
CA PRO A 173 -0.58 13.34 8.08
C PRO A 173 -0.23 14.49 9.05
N PHE A 174 -0.78 15.69 8.81
CA PHE A 174 -0.67 16.83 9.72
C PHE A 174 -1.33 16.60 11.09
N LEU A 175 -2.41 15.81 11.16
CA LEU A 175 -3.14 15.56 12.41
C LEU A 175 -2.34 14.59 13.31
N LEU A 176 -1.70 13.58 12.70
CA LEU A 176 -0.78 12.67 13.40
C LEU A 176 0.47 13.39 13.91
N TYR A 177 1.06 14.29 13.10
CA TYR A 177 2.18 15.13 13.54
C TYR A 177 1.79 16.07 14.68
N GLY A 178 0.59 16.67 14.62
CA GLY A 178 0.07 17.52 15.69
C GLY A 178 -0.14 16.77 17.01
N MET A 179 -0.66 15.54 16.95
CA MET A 179 -0.81 14.68 18.13
C MET A 179 0.54 14.28 18.74
N SER A 180 1.54 14.00 17.91
CA SER A 180 2.91 13.71 18.38
C SER A 180 3.54 14.89 19.11
N LEU A 181 3.41 16.11 18.56
CA LEU A 181 3.91 17.33 19.21
C LEU A 181 3.18 17.60 20.52
N GLY A 182 1.86 17.43 20.56
CA GLY A 182 1.06 17.59 21.77
C GLY A 182 1.47 16.62 22.89
N LEU A 183 1.70 15.34 22.55
CA LEU A 183 2.14 14.33 23.52
C LEU A 183 3.53 14.65 24.08
N SER A 184 4.45 15.13 23.22
CA SER A 184 5.79 15.54 23.65
C SER A 184 5.77 16.72 24.64
N PHE A 185 4.83 17.66 24.46
CA PHE A 185 4.66 18.82 25.34
C PHE A 185 4.10 18.42 26.70
N LEU A 186 3.13 17.50 26.73
CA LEU A 186 2.56 16.98 27.98
C LEU A 186 3.59 16.20 28.81
N VAL A 187 4.44 15.40 28.17
CA VAL A 187 5.53 14.69 28.86
C VAL A 187 6.53 15.69 29.44
N ALA A 188 6.91 16.73 28.70
CA ALA A 188 7.80 17.78 29.21
C ALA A 188 7.21 18.52 30.43
N LEU A 189 5.91 18.85 30.39
CA LEU A 189 5.20 19.45 31.52
C LEU A 189 5.14 18.53 32.74
N GLY A 190 4.88 17.24 32.54
CA GLY A 190 4.87 16.25 33.62
C GLY A 190 6.22 16.12 34.32
N VAL A 191 7.30 16.08 33.54
CA VAL A 191 8.67 16.05 34.10
C VAL A 191 9.00 17.35 34.83
N TYR A 192 8.60 18.51 34.30
CA TYR A 192 8.80 19.80 34.96
C TYR A 192 8.08 19.89 36.32
N PHE A 193 6.81 19.46 36.38
CA PHE A 193 6.04 19.42 37.63
C PHE A 193 6.62 18.43 38.65
N PHE A 194 7.07 17.26 38.19
CA PHE A 194 7.72 16.29 39.07
C PHE A 194 9.02 16.86 39.67
N PHE A 195 9.82 17.56 38.87
CA PHE A 195 11.09 18.15 39.33
C PHE A 195 10.87 19.33 40.29
N THR A 196 9.89 20.18 40.03
CA THR A 196 9.54 21.31 40.91
C THR A 196 8.95 20.83 42.24
N LYS A 197 8.11 19.79 42.22
CA LYS A 197 7.58 19.17 43.44
C LYS A 197 8.69 18.52 44.28
N ARG A 198 9.64 17.82 43.65
CA ARG A 198 10.80 17.22 44.34
C ARG A 198 11.73 18.27 44.95
N ASN A 199 11.95 19.40 44.27
CA ASN A 199 12.75 20.51 44.80
C ASN A 199 12.10 21.27 45.97
N LYS A 200 10.77 21.29 46.07
CA LYS A 200 10.08 21.82 47.27
C LYS A 200 10.28 20.89 48.47
N HIS A 201 10.30 19.57 48.27
CA HIS A 201 10.46 18.61 49.35
C HIS A 201 11.86 18.60 50.00
N ILE A 202 12.88 19.09 49.29
CA ILE A 202 14.27 19.18 49.80
C ILE A 202 14.52 20.51 50.54
N ARG A 203 13.61 21.49 50.44
CA ARG A 203 13.76 22.82 51.07
C ARG A 203 13.08 22.96 52.44
N TYR A 204 12.48 21.88 52.95
CA TYR A 204 11.80 21.80 54.25
C TYR A 204 12.34 20.67 55.13
N VAL A 205 13.63 20.34 54.99
CA VAL A 205 14.41 19.56 55.96
C VAL A 205 15.65 20.37 56.32
#